data_AF-A0A7W7TBW7-F1
#
_entry.id   AF-A0A7W7TBW7-F1
#
_cell.length_a   1.000
_cell.length_b   1.000
_cell.length_c   1.000
_cell.angle_alpha   90.00
_cell.angle_beta   90.00
_cell.angle_gamma   90.00
#
_symmetry.space_group_name_H-M   'P 1'
#
loop_
_entity.id
_entity.type
_entity.pdbx_description
1 polymer ?
#
loop_
_entity_poly.entity_id
_entity_poly.type
_entity_poly.pdbx_seq_one_letter_code
_entity_poly.pdbx_strand_id
1 'polypeptide(L)'
;MKKGCLVNVVLFAVGAAFGTVLTAIVAVLLFLPSTSLISAHDPAGDLPGMYVKREGDDLEVWLGQTADHGYVVPIPEGWDDHPVLTRVEGGVELRFEKGGRIFVPESYYLHGR
;
A
#
# COMPACT_ATOMS: atom_id res chain seq x y z
N MET A 1 38.83 40.29 -15.85
CA MET A 1 38.49 39.75 -14.51
C MET A 1 36.98 39.49 -14.27
N LYS A 2 36.07 39.63 -15.25
CA LYS A 2 34.60 39.46 -15.02
C LYS A 2 34.04 38.04 -15.26
N LYS A 3 34.70 37.20 -16.07
CA LYS A 3 34.20 35.86 -16.44
C LYS A 3 34.23 34.83 -15.29
N GLY A 4 35.27 34.85 -14.45
CA GLY A 4 35.40 33.87 -13.34
C GLY A 4 34.38 34.08 -12.20
N CYS A 5 33.98 35.33 -11.94
CA CYS A 5 32.97 35.65 -10.95
C CYS A 5 31.58 35.14 -11.38
N LEU A 6 31.20 35.36 -12.64
CA LEU A 6 29.93 34.89 -13.18
C LEU A 6 29.84 33.35 -13.16
N VAL A 7 30.91 32.66 -13.55
CA VAL A 7 30.95 31.18 -13.55
C VAL A 7 30.77 30.61 -12.14
N ASN A 8 31.42 31.19 -11.12
CA ASN A 8 31.23 30.75 -9.73
C ASN A 8 29.80 30.96 -9.24
N VAL A 9 29.18 32.11 -9.55
CA VAL A 9 27.79 32.38 -9.16
C VAL A 9 26.82 31.39 -9.83
N VAL A 10 27.03 31.09 -11.11
CA VAL A 10 26.23 30.08 -11.84
C VAL A 10 26.43 28.69 -11.23
N LEU A 11 27.67 28.29 -10.92
CA LEU A 11 27.95 27.01 -10.27
C LEU A 11 27.26 26.91 -8.91
N PHE A 12 27.26 28.00 -8.15
CA PHE A 12 26.62 28.05 -6.84
C PHE A 12 25.10 27.92 -6.96
N ALA A 13 24.49 28.62 -7.92
CA ALA A 13 23.07 28.55 -8.19
C ALA A 13 22.65 27.14 -8.65
N VAL A 14 23.43 26.51 -9.52
CA VAL A 14 23.20 25.12 -9.97
C VAL A 14 23.36 24.15 -8.80
N GLY A 15 24.40 24.29 -7.98
CA GLY A 15 24.62 23.47 -6.80
C GLY A 15 23.48 23.59 -5.78
N ALA A 16 23.00 24.82 -5.54
CA ALA A 16 21.87 25.07 -4.65
C ALA A 16 20.57 24.45 -5.18
N ALA A 17 20.30 24.57 -6.48
CA ALA A 17 19.15 23.95 -7.11
C ALA A 17 19.22 22.43 -7.01
N PHE A 18 20.38 21.83 -7.31
CA PHE A 18 20.57 20.39 -7.26
C PHE A 18 20.44 19.84 -5.83
N GLY A 19 21.02 20.55 -4.85
CA GLY A 19 20.89 20.22 -3.43
C GLY A 19 19.43 20.24 -2.98
N THR A 20 18.68 21.28 -3.38
CA THR A 20 17.26 21.40 -3.03
C THR A 20 16.43 20.26 -3.63
N VAL A 21 16.65 19.93 -4.90
CA VAL A 21 15.98 18.82 -5.57
C VAL A 21 16.31 17.49 -4.88
N LEU A 22 17.57 17.24 -4.56
CA LEU A 22 17.99 16.03 -3.87
C LEU A 22 17.36 15.92 -2.48
N THR A 23 17.34 17.02 -1.70
CA THR A 23 16.69 17.05 -0.39
C THR A 23 15.19 16.79 -0.49
N ALA A 24 14.52 17.35 -1.50
CA ALA A 24 13.10 17.09 -1.73
C ALA A 24 12.84 15.61 -2.05
N ILE A 25 13.67 14.99 -2.91
CA ILE A 25 13.56 13.55 -3.22
C ILE A 25 13.78 12.70 -1.96
N VAL A 26 14.83 12.99 -1.19
CA VAL A 26 15.13 12.26 0.05
C VAL A 26 14.00 12.40 1.06
N ALA A 27 13.43 13.60 1.22
CA ALA A 27 12.27 13.80 2.08
C ALA A 27 11.09 12.93 1.63
N VAL A 28 10.72 12.97 0.35
CA VAL A 28 9.63 12.14 -0.18
C VAL A 28 9.89 10.65 0.07
N LEU A 29 11.10 10.16 -0.18
CA LEU A 29 11.45 8.76 0.04
C LEU A 29 11.39 8.34 1.52
N LEU A 30 11.76 9.24 2.45
CA LEU A 30 11.69 8.96 3.88
C LEU A 30 10.27 9.05 4.46
N PHE A 31 9.38 9.79 3.82
CA PHE A 31 8.00 9.98 4.27
C PHE A 31 6.97 9.15 3.48
N LEU A 32 7.39 8.37 2.50
CA LEU A 32 6.52 7.39 1.83
C LEU A 32 6.19 6.26 2.83
N PRO A 33 4.89 5.98 3.08
CA PRO A 33 4.51 4.87 3.94
C PRO A 33 5.05 3.57 3.33
N SER A 34 5.74 2.77 4.15
CA SER A 34 6.25 1.48 3.71
C SER A 34 5.07 0.50 3.64
N THR A 35 4.54 0.27 2.44
CA THR A 35 3.60 -0.82 2.20
C THR A 35 4.38 -2.11 1.98
N SER A 36 4.14 -3.11 2.82
CA SER A 36 4.71 -4.45 2.67
C SER A 36 3.61 -5.49 2.45
N LEU A 37 3.78 -6.33 1.44
CA LEU A 37 2.89 -7.46 1.20
C LEU A 37 3.31 -8.62 2.12
N ILE A 38 2.40 -9.06 3.00
CA ILE A 38 2.63 -10.15 3.94
C ILE A 38 2.26 -11.48 3.31
N SER A 39 1.06 -11.55 2.73
CA SER A 39 0.57 -12.77 2.09
C SER A 39 -0.26 -12.44 0.86
N ALA A 40 -0.23 -13.34 -0.11
CA ALA A 40 -0.96 -13.24 -1.36
C ALA A 40 -1.60 -14.59 -1.67
N HIS A 41 -2.90 -14.55 -1.93
CA HIS A 41 -3.66 -15.67 -2.44
C HIS A 41 -4.32 -15.21 -3.73
N ASP A 42 -3.91 -15.80 -4.84
CA ASP A 42 -4.48 -15.46 -6.14
C ASP A 42 -5.96 -15.85 -6.21
N PRO A 43 -6.76 -15.14 -7.04
CA PRO A 43 -8.16 -15.49 -7.25
C PRO A 43 -8.30 -16.94 -7.69
N ALA A 44 -9.23 -17.66 -7.05
CA ALA A 44 -9.45 -19.08 -7.28
C ALA A 44 -10.92 -19.35 -7.59
N GLY A 45 -11.19 -19.68 -8.85
CA GLY A 45 -12.54 -19.91 -9.36
C GLY A 45 -13.41 -18.67 -9.16
N ASP A 46 -14.31 -18.80 -8.19
CA ASP A 46 -15.35 -17.83 -7.85
C ASP A 46 -14.95 -16.92 -6.67
N LEU A 47 -13.77 -17.12 -6.08
CA LEU A 47 -13.26 -16.28 -4.99
C LEU A 47 -12.38 -15.13 -5.53
N PRO A 48 -12.48 -13.92 -4.94
CA PRO A 48 -11.49 -12.87 -5.22
C PRO A 48 -10.11 -13.30 -4.69
N GLY A 49 -9.06 -12.70 -5.24
CA GLY A 49 -7.74 -12.76 -4.63
C GLY A 49 -7.75 -12.04 -3.28
N MET A 50 -6.92 -12.51 -2.37
CA MET A 50 -6.76 -11.96 -1.02
C MET A 50 -5.29 -11.62 -0.79
N TYR A 51 -5.02 -10.34 -0.57
CA TYR A 51 -3.68 -9.82 -0.37
C TYR A 51 -3.61 -9.11 0.97
N VAL A 52 -2.85 -9.64 1.92
CA VAL A 52 -2.65 -8.99 3.21
C VAL A 52 -1.45 -8.08 3.12
N LYS A 53 -1.67 -6.80 3.39
CA LYS A 53 -0.64 -5.77 3.36
C LYS A 53 -0.51 -5.12 4.73
N ARG A 54 0.69 -4.62 5.01
CA ARG A 54 0.96 -3.74 6.13
C ARG A 54 1.36 -2.37 5.61
N GLU A 55 0.66 -1.34 6.03
CA GLU A 55 0.98 0.06 5.74
C GLU A 55 1.34 0.76 7.06
N GLY A 56 2.63 1.01 7.26
CA GLY A 56 3.12 1.43 8.57
C GLY A 56 2.89 0.36 9.63
N ASP A 57 2.08 0.66 10.65
CA ASP A 57 1.68 -0.27 11.71
C ASP A 57 0.31 -0.91 11.46
N ASP A 58 -0.45 -0.44 10.47
CA ASP A 58 -1.79 -0.92 10.18
C ASP A 58 -1.76 -2.14 9.25
N LEU A 59 -2.66 -3.08 9.51
CA LEU A 59 -2.86 -4.29 8.72
C LEU A 59 -4.14 -4.17 7.89
N GLU A 60 -4.06 -4.57 6.63
CA GLU A 60 -5.17 -4.49 5.69
C GLU A 60 -5.29 -5.76 4.85
N VAL A 61 -6.52 -6.16 4.55
CA VAL A 61 -6.81 -7.20 3.56
C VAL A 61 -7.37 -6.55 2.32
N TRP A 62 -6.72 -6.77 1.19
CA TRP A 62 -7.15 -6.31 -0.12
C TRP A 62 -7.82 -7.47 -0.85
N LEU A 63 -9.09 -7.28 -1.21
CA LEU A 63 -9.90 -8.26 -1.93
C LEU A 63 -10.12 -7.81 -3.37
N GLY A 64 -9.53 -8.52 -4.34
CA GLY A 64 -9.58 -8.10 -5.74
C GLY A 64 -8.96 -9.10 -6.70
N GLN A 65 -8.89 -8.75 -7.98
CA GLN A 65 -8.29 -9.61 -9.01
C GLN A 65 -6.77 -9.58 -8.97
N THR A 66 -6.18 -8.52 -8.44
CA THR A 66 -4.73 -8.33 -8.35
C THR A 66 -4.36 -7.70 -7.01
N ALA A 67 -3.07 -7.77 -6.66
CA ALA A 67 -2.57 -7.16 -5.43
C ALA A 67 -2.74 -5.64 -5.40
N ASP A 68 -2.80 -4.98 -6.56
CA ASP A 68 -2.81 -3.51 -6.66
C ASP A 68 -4.22 -2.92 -6.80
N HIS A 69 -5.23 -3.75 -7.10
CA HIS A 69 -6.62 -3.33 -7.27
C HIS A 69 -7.56 -4.24 -6.50
N GLY A 70 -8.24 -3.68 -5.50
CA GLY A 70 -9.18 -4.41 -4.67
C GLY A 70 -9.90 -3.53 -3.65
N TYR A 71 -10.92 -4.10 -3.04
CA TYR A 71 -11.58 -3.53 -1.87
C TYR A 71 -10.70 -3.73 -0.64
N VAL A 72 -10.42 -2.64 0.09
CA VAL A 72 -9.60 -2.65 1.29
C VAL A 72 -10.48 -2.89 2.51
N VAL A 73 -10.12 -3.90 3.29
CA VAL A 73 -10.72 -4.23 4.58
C VAL A 73 -9.66 -4.00 5.66
N PRO A 74 -9.81 -2.95 6.50
CA PRO A 74 -8.89 -2.73 7.60
C PRO A 74 -9.02 -3.86 8.63
N ILE A 75 -7.88 -4.37 9.10
CA ILE A 75 -7.83 -5.37 10.16
C ILE A 75 -7.75 -4.62 11.50
N PRO A 76 -8.66 -4.87 12.46
CA PRO A 76 -8.59 -4.25 13.78
C PRO A 76 -7.28 -4.57 14.51
N GLU A 77 -6.79 -3.62 15.32
CA GLU A 77 -5.58 -3.81 16.11
C GLU A 77 -5.67 -5.05 17.02
N GLY A 78 -4.57 -5.81 17.08
CA GLY A 78 -4.48 -7.03 17.88
C GLY A 78 -5.05 -8.29 17.22
N TRP A 79 -5.60 -8.17 16.01
CA TRP A 79 -5.99 -9.33 15.22
C TRP A 79 -4.79 -9.92 14.46
N ASP A 80 -4.88 -11.18 14.06
CA ASP A 80 -3.84 -11.82 13.26
C ASP A 80 -3.84 -11.34 11.79
N ASP A 81 -2.71 -11.56 11.12
CA ASP A 81 -2.42 -11.17 9.74
C ASP A 81 -2.63 -12.32 8.73
N HIS A 82 -3.21 -13.43 9.17
CA HIS A 82 -3.44 -14.63 8.35
C HIS A 82 -4.92 -15.05 8.33
N PRO A 83 -5.83 -14.19 7.83
CA PRO A 83 -7.23 -14.57 7.71
C PRO A 83 -7.42 -15.72 6.73
N VAL A 84 -8.42 -16.55 7.01
CA VAL A 84 -8.93 -17.57 6.09
C VAL A 84 -10.14 -17.00 5.36
N LEU A 85 -10.04 -16.92 4.03
CA LEU A 85 -11.13 -16.51 3.15
C LEU A 85 -12.09 -17.70 2.90
N THR A 86 -13.39 -17.50 3.10
CA THR A 86 -14.41 -18.51 2.78
C THR A 86 -15.57 -17.87 2.03
N ARG A 87 -16.05 -18.50 0.94
CA ARG A 87 -17.25 -18.03 0.24
C ARG A 87 -18.49 -18.37 1.06
N VAL A 88 -19.39 -17.40 1.17
CA VAL A 88 -20.69 -17.53 1.83
C VAL A 88 -21.77 -16.94 0.93
N GLU A 89 -23.04 -17.09 1.30
CA GLU A 89 -24.14 -16.52 0.52
C GLU A 89 -24.04 -14.98 0.48
N GLY A 90 -23.89 -14.43 -0.73
CA GLY A 90 -23.83 -12.97 -0.96
C GLY A 90 -22.47 -12.30 -0.73
N GLY A 91 -21.39 -13.05 -0.48
CA GLY A 91 -20.10 -12.45 -0.14
C GLY A 91 -18.99 -13.44 0.19
N VAL A 92 -17.96 -12.89 0.81
CA VAL A 92 -16.89 -13.65 1.47
C VAL A 92 -16.83 -13.33 2.95
N GLU A 93 -16.43 -14.31 3.74
CA GLU A 93 -16.11 -14.14 5.15
C GLU A 93 -14.59 -14.27 5.33
N LEU A 94 -13.99 -13.27 5.96
CA LEU A 94 -12.62 -13.28 6.45
C LEU A 94 -12.64 -13.75 7.90
N ARG A 95 -12.04 -14.91 8.17
CA ARG A 95 -11.95 -15.46 9.53
C ARG A 95 -10.53 -15.38 10.06
N PHE A 96 -10.39 -14.72 11.19
CA PHE A 96 -9.14 -14.46 11.90
C PHE A 96 -9.04 -15.43 13.08
N GLU A 97 -7.91 -16.14 13.24
CA GLU A 97 -7.75 -17.12 14.33
C GLU A 97 -7.72 -16.41 15.69
N LYS A 98 -6.97 -15.30 15.75
CA LYS A 98 -6.92 -14.41 16.90
C LYS A 98 -7.66 -13.13 16.55
N GLY A 99 -8.98 -13.13 16.71
CA GLY A 99 -9.80 -11.97 16.38
C GLY A 99 -11.26 -12.36 16.24
N GLY A 100 -11.82 -12.09 15.07
CA GLY A 100 -13.22 -12.41 14.76
C GLY A 100 -13.45 -12.73 13.30
N ARG A 101 -14.63 -12.34 12.81
CA ARG A 101 -15.06 -12.58 11.43
C ARG A 101 -15.52 -11.27 10.83
N ILE A 102 -15.10 -11.01 9.60
CA ILE A 102 -15.55 -9.86 8.81
C ILE A 102 -16.24 -10.39 7.57
N PHE A 103 -17.50 -10.03 7.40
CA PHE A 103 -18.25 -10.32 6.18
C PHE A 103 -18.09 -9.17 5.19
N VAL A 104 -17.75 -9.51 3.95
CA VAL A 104 -17.61 -8.57 2.84
C VAL A 104 -18.58 -8.96 1.74
N PRO A 105 -19.57 -8.11 1.40
CA PRO A 105 -20.51 -8.40 0.33
C PRO A 105 -19.85 -8.41 -1.05
N GLU A 106 -20.35 -9.25 -1.95
CA GLU A 106 -19.86 -9.39 -3.35
C GLU A 106 -19.75 -8.06 -4.09
N SER A 107 -20.70 -7.15 -3.86
CA SER A 107 -20.74 -5.84 -4.51
C SER A 107 -19.49 -5.00 -4.29
N TYR A 108 -18.78 -5.18 -3.17
CA TYR A 108 -17.63 -4.36 -2.79
C TYR A 108 -16.35 -4.72 -3.53
N TYR A 109 -16.06 -6.01 -3.70
CA TYR A 109 -14.82 -6.46 -4.35
C TYR A 109 -14.98 -6.80 -5.84
N LEU A 110 -16.21 -7.01 -6.33
CA LEU A 110 -16.47 -7.16 -7.77
C LEU A 110 -16.28 -5.84 -8.55
N HIS A 111 -16.42 -4.70 -7.88
CA HIS A 111 -16.28 -3.36 -8.47
C HIS A 111 -15.14 -2.54 -7.83
N GLY A 112 -14.15 -3.23 -7.24
CA GLY A 112 -13.02 -2.59 -6.55
C GLY A 112 -12.38 -1.49 -7.39
N ARG A 113 -12.16 -0.32 -6.78
CA ARG A 113 -11.71 0.92 -7.44
C ARG A 113 -10.26 0.85 -7.91
#